data_AF-A0AAN7XXK1-F1
#
_entry.id   AF-A0AAN7XXK1-F1
#
_cell.length_a   1.000
_cell.length_b   1.000
_cell.length_c   1.000
_cell.angle_alpha   90.00
_cell.angle_beta   90.00
_cell.angle_gamma   90.00
#
_symmetry.space_group_name_H-M   'P 1'
#
loop_
_entity.id
_entity.type
_entity.pdbx_description
1 polymer ?
#
loop_
_entity_poly.entity_id
_entity_poly.type
_entity_poly.pdbx_seq_one_letter_code
_entity_poly.pdbx_strand_id
1 'polypeptide(L)'
;MVAEMASCGEACHLEDGDRDVPVLKNKDNLRESDGSSSDNTETSTEESSEEDEEEAENSGCAEKNGEEEDNEEANAEESKNDSIPGPETEVTKGNEEGHFKSCCVKCKAVQQSHGNELVTPRRISKGQLQVQLEGEGTYECSLTGLVFEASERVIVRYSVLSWSRFGAFLPDSWKFAGPIFNVDTVNKDASALRSIQFPHSVCLADPEHGMTFSVLHMKDKRALIEPTMDHSGSHVKWNVTSLSPVGPIIQTSQSVEHHGVVLVYKQVGSENNNNYSFHIYLATNSSSDIKDIGKQVRCYKNRYMKIDKPPTCKLDEGTYRLLSEPEGEIKPQDLKFTLAVTKMKGYFEAFFEQPPPFKLSLTEINTEETIWSTTIREGDCVDNTERKPRKRTISRHRSSSPSEEETGCKRPRWQDVSDGVKPAMTPGQDMSEKQLLQVAKRLGKEWKQVAIYLDLNYKDLDDIQAAEKDMTMQKLKMLLEWKSRRRPGEATADHLLKSLVELDDLPNDVHQTLKGMMNNRAAK
;
A
#
# COMPACT_ATOMS: atom_id res chain seq x y z
N MET A 1 40.93 -38.31 26.29
CA MET A 1 40.29 -38.04 27.61
C MET A 1 40.28 -36.53 27.83
N VAL A 2 39.56 -36.03 28.83
CA VAL A 2 39.35 -34.59 29.06
C VAL A 2 40.55 -33.95 29.79
N ALA A 3 41.03 -32.80 29.28
CA ALA A 3 41.86 -31.77 29.93
C ALA A 3 42.17 -30.67 28.86
N GLU A 4 42.32 -29.37 29.13
CA GLU A 4 42.09 -28.57 30.35
C GLU A 4 41.88 -27.07 29.97
N MET A 5 41.63 -26.19 30.95
CA MET A 5 41.50 -24.73 30.76
C MET A 5 42.83 -23.97 30.95
N ALA A 6 42.97 -22.78 30.33
CA ALA A 6 43.65 -21.57 30.87
C ALA A 6 43.92 -20.49 29.78
N SER A 7 44.11 -19.18 30.05
CA SER A 7 43.57 -18.27 31.09
C SER A 7 44.04 -16.81 30.83
N CYS A 8 43.32 -15.79 31.36
CA CYS A 8 43.71 -14.36 31.50
C CYS A 8 44.04 -13.57 30.20
N GLY A 9 44.13 -12.23 30.14
CA GLY A 9 43.95 -11.07 31.07
C GLY A 9 44.20 -9.76 30.24
N GLU A 10 43.96 -8.51 30.66
CA GLU A 10 43.65 -7.85 31.94
C GLU A 10 42.95 -6.47 31.72
N ALA A 11 42.27 -5.94 32.77
CA ALA A 11 42.20 -4.53 33.26
C ALA A 11 41.85 -3.33 32.31
N CYS A 12 41.39 -2.14 32.77
CA CYS A 12 41.45 -1.46 34.09
C CYS A 12 40.16 -0.73 34.53
N HIS A 13 40.12 -0.33 35.81
CA HIS A 13 39.18 0.58 36.51
C HIS A 13 39.75 2.03 36.60
N LEU A 14 39.07 3.07 37.14
CA LEU A 14 37.80 3.19 37.88
C LEU A 14 36.87 4.25 37.18
N GLU A 15 36.20 5.29 37.72
CA GLU A 15 36.05 5.97 39.03
C GLU A 15 34.55 6.12 39.42
N ASP A 16 34.22 6.79 40.54
CA ASP A 16 32.98 6.60 41.31
C ASP A 16 32.13 7.88 41.56
N GLY A 17 30.90 7.75 42.10
CA GLY A 17 30.01 8.89 42.38
C GLY A 17 28.66 8.61 43.06
N ASP A 18 28.67 8.21 44.34
CA ASP A 18 27.50 7.75 45.12
C ASP A 18 26.75 8.85 45.94
N ARG A 19 25.46 8.59 46.29
CA ARG A 19 24.76 9.05 47.52
C ARG A 19 23.32 8.50 47.73
N ASP A 20 23.17 7.59 48.70
CA ASP A 20 22.12 7.48 49.76
C ASP A 20 20.62 7.63 49.37
N VAL A 21 19.74 6.61 49.30
CA VAL A 21 19.26 5.64 50.35
C VAL A 21 18.68 6.38 51.58
N PRO A 22 17.41 6.14 52.07
CA PRO A 22 16.95 4.81 52.49
C PRO A 22 15.46 4.42 52.37
N VAL A 23 15.21 3.13 52.65
CA VAL A 23 13.92 2.43 52.79
C VAL A 23 13.49 2.35 54.27
N LEU A 24 12.19 2.18 54.55
CA LEU A 24 11.75 1.53 55.80
C LEU A 24 10.59 0.54 55.56
N LYS A 25 10.71 -0.67 56.14
CA LYS A 25 9.60 -1.61 56.38
C LYS A 25 9.13 -1.46 57.83
N ASN A 26 7.89 -1.88 58.13
CA ASN A 26 7.59 -2.56 59.39
C ASN A 26 6.31 -3.41 59.28
N LYS A 27 5.91 -4.07 60.38
CA LYS A 27 5.33 -5.42 60.36
C LYS A 27 4.06 -5.59 61.21
N ASP A 28 3.26 -6.58 60.83
CA ASP A 28 2.09 -7.26 61.44
C ASP A 28 1.76 -7.03 62.94
N ASN A 29 0.46 -7.04 63.26
CA ASN A 29 -0.10 -7.51 64.54
C ASN A 29 -1.55 -8.02 64.38
N LEU A 30 -2.00 -8.85 65.33
CA LEU A 30 -3.30 -9.58 65.32
C LEU A 30 -3.97 -9.51 66.71
N ARG A 31 -5.31 -9.35 66.75
CA ARG A 31 -6.30 -10.18 67.52
C ARG A 31 -7.69 -9.52 67.69
N GLU A 32 -8.72 -10.27 67.26
CA GLU A 32 -9.97 -10.66 67.96
C GLU A 32 -11.02 -9.67 68.54
N SER A 33 -12.26 -10.19 68.53
CA SER A 33 -13.43 -10.01 69.42
C SER A 33 -14.50 -8.92 69.15
N ASP A 34 -15.70 -9.44 68.82
CA ASP A 34 -17.05 -9.18 69.36
C ASP A 34 -17.72 -7.77 69.32
N GLY A 35 -19.01 -7.74 68.95
CA GLY A 35 -19.90 -6.57 69.11
C GLY A 35 -21.20 -6.62 68.26
N SER A 36 -22.30 -7.08 68.85
CA SER A 36 -23.61 -7.30 68.19
C SER A 36 -24.56 -6.07 68.15
N SER A 37 -25.71 -6.22 67.45
CA SER A 37 -26.91 -5.35 67.46
C SER A 37 -26.84 -4.06 66.60
N SER A 38 -27.87 -3.58 65.88
CA SER A 38 -29.18 -4.10 65.37
C SER A 38 -29.77 -3.01 64.40
N ASP A 39 -31.00 -2.93 63.87
CA ASP A 39 -32.33 -3.56 64.08
C ASP A 39 -33.20 -3.45 62.78
N ASN A 40 -33.87 -4.54 62.37
CA ASN A 40 -35.20 -4.62 61.69
C ASN A 40 -35.38 -3.97 60.27
N THR A 41 -36.39 -4.32 59.44
CA THR A 41 -37.76 -4.83 59.71
C THR A 41 -38.35 -5.68 58.55
N GLU A 42 -38.69 -6.96 58.83
CA GLU A 42 -39.82 -7.79 58.29
C GLU A 42 -39.98 -8.07 56.76
N THR A 43 -40.71 -9.09 56.24
CA THR A 43 -41.24 -10.43 56.66
C THR A 43 -42.01 -11.03 55.44
N SER A 44 -42.15 -12.33 55.12
CA SER A 44 -41.38 -13.58 55.28
C SER A 44 -42.06 -14.69 54.45
N THR A 45 -41.29 -15.71 53.98
CA THR A 45 -41.70 -17.11 53.64
C THR A 45 -42.86 -17.33 52.62
N GLU A 46 -43.20 -18.52 52.10
CA GLU A 46 -42.82 -19.95 52.28
C GLU A 46 -42.38 -20.50 50.89
N GLU A 47 -41.37 -21.36 50.67
CA GLU A 47 -41.13 -22.77 51.10
C GLU A 47 -42.09 -23.84 50.51
N SER A 48 -41.56 -24.77 49.69
CA SER A 48 -41.84 -26.24 49.71
C SER A 48 -41.10 -27.08 48.63
N SER A 49 -40.37 -28.11 49.07
CA SER A 49 -40.35 -29.53 48.61
C SER A 49 -40.10 -29.96 47.15
N GLU A 50 -38.87 -30.45 46.88
CA GLU A 50 -38.49 -31.89 46.79
C GLU A 50 -39.00 -32.89 45.69
N GLU A 51 -38.04 -33.75 45.27
CA GLU A 51 -38.10 -35.18 44.85
C GLU A 51 -38.52 -35.65 43.41
N ASP A 52 -37.51 -36.16 42.70
CA ASP A 52 -37.30 -37.54 42.17
C ASP A 52 -37.80 -38.13 40.81
N GLU A 53 -36.79 -38.65 40.08
CA GLU A 53 -36.58 -39.94 39.37
C GLU A 53 -37.41 -40.47 38.15
N GLU A 54 -36.62 -40.81 37.11
CA GLU A 54 -36.57 -42.02 36.23
C GLU A 54 -37.73 -42.51 35.30
N GLU A 55 -37.43 -42.41 33.99
CA GLU A 55 -37.36 -43.49 32.97
C GLU A 55 -38.55 -44.23 32.29
N ALA A 56 -38.20 -44.82 31.13
CA ALA A 56 -38.75 -45.99 30.43
C ALA A 56 -40.04 -45.92 29.55
N GLU A 57 -39.80 -45.98 28.22
CA GLU A 57 -40.49 -46.78 27.15
C GLU A 57 -42.04 -46.70 26.95
N ASN A 58 -42.58 -46.70 25.72
CA ASN A 58 -42.55 -47.83 24.77
C ASN A 58 -43.28 -47.50 23.42
N SER A 59 -43.03 -48.35 22.40
CA SER A 59 -43.79 -48.57 21.15
C SER A 59 -43.63 -47.58 19.98
N GLY A 60 -43.57 -48.02 18.71
CA GLY A 60 -43.43 -49.39 18.20
C GLY A 60 -44.11 -49.64 16.84
N CYS A 61 -43.54 -50.54 16.02
CA CYS A 61 -43.99 -50.98 14.67
C CYS A 61 -43.74 -49.99 13.50
N ALA A 62 -43.33 -50.43 12.30
CA ALA A 62 -42.83 -51.76 11.90
C ALA A 62 -41.97 -51.69 10.62
N GLU A 63 -41.11 -52.71 10.42
CA GLU A 63 -40.18 -52.86 9.30
C GLU A 63 -40.78 -53.64 8.11
N LYS A 64 -40.13 -53.54 6.93
CA LYS A 64 -39.43 -54.65 6.22
C LYS A 64 -38.80 -54.12 4.92
N ASN A 65 -37.49 -54.22 4.69
CA ASN A 65 -36.59 -55.39 4.49
C ASN A 65 -36.68 -55.97 3.07
N GLY A 66 -35.53 -56.11 2.41
CA GLY A 66 -35.40 -56.61 1.04
C GLY A 66 -34.05 -56.26 0.42
N GLU A 67 -32.98 -56.86 0.95
CA GLU A 67 -31.64 -56.86 0.32
C GLU A 67 -31.60 -57.92 -0.79
N GLU A 68 -30.85 -57.67 -1.88
CA GLU A 68 -29.68 -58.46 -2.31
C GLU A 68 -29.11 -57.94 -3.65
N GLU A 69 -27.91 -58.42 -4.01
CA GLU A 69 -27.07 -57.99 -5.15
C GLU A 69 -27.48 -58.75 -6.45
N ASP A 70 -27.08 -58.37 -7.68
CA ASP A 70 -25.75 -58.65 -8.27
C ASP A 70 -25.57 -57.94 -9.65
N ASN A 71 -24.47 -58.24 -10.35
CA ASN A 71 -23.94 -57.63 -11.58
C ASN A 71 -24.65 -58.02 -12.89
N GLU A 72 -24.57 -57.15 -13.92
CA GLU A 72 -24.05 -57.53 -15.25
C GLU A 72 -23.61 -56.31 -16.09
N GLU A 73 -22.73 -56.51 -17.09
CA GLU A 73 -22.15 -55.47 -17.96
C GLU A 73 -22.86 -55.32 -19.33
N ALA A 74 -22.47 -54.28 -20.08
CA ALA A 74 -22.24 -54.27 -21.54
C ALA A 74 -23.20 -53.50 -22.50
N ASN A 75 -22.70 -52.33 -22.93
CA ASN A 75 -22.58 -51.85 -24.33
C ASN A 75 -23.76 -51.26 -25.16
N ALA A 76 -23.45 -50.05 -25.68
CA ALA A 76 -23.82 -49.49 -27.00
C ALA A 76 -25.28 -49.01 -27.23
N GLU A 77 -25.58 -48.05 -28.13
CA GLU A 77 -24.80 -47.37 -29.20
C GLU A 77 -24.87 -45.82 -29.16
N GLU A 78 -24.26 -45.15 -30.14
CA GLU A 78 -24.15 -43.70 -30.29
C GLU A 78 -25.46 -42.95 -30.61
N SER A 79 -25.48 -41.65 -30.33
CA SER A 79 -25.87 -40.68 -31.37
C SER A 79 -25.15 -39.33 -31.19
N LYS A 80 -24.36 -38.95 -32.20
CA LYS A 80 -23.82 -37.57 -32.32
C LYS A 80 -24.84 -36.68 -33.01
N ASN A 81 -24.80 -35.38 -32.72
CA ASN A 81 -25.20 -34.35 -33.69
C ASN A 81 -24.38 -33.08 -33.46
N ASP A 82 -23.66 -32.66 -34.49
CA ASP A 82 -22.86 -31.44 -34.48
C ASP A 82 -23.73 -30.17 -34.54
N SER A 83 -23.18 -29.05 -34.07
CA SER A 83 -23.69 -27.71 -34.39
C SER A 83 -22.54 -26.72 -34.39
N ILE A 84 -22.14 -26.29 -35.59
CA ILE A 84 -21.00 -25.41 -35.84
C ILE A 84 -21.40 -23.95 -35.54
N PRO A 85 -20.68 -23.21 -34.67
CA PRO A 85 -20.94 -21.80 -34.42
C PRO A 85 -20.20 -20.87 -35.38
N GLY A 86 -20.68 -19.64 -35.52
CA GLY A 86 -19.91 -18.52 -36.05
C GLY A 86 -20.76 -17.35 -36.59
N PRO A 87 -20.13 -16.23 -36.97
CA PRO A 87 -18.76 -15.83 -36.70
C PRO A 87 -18.65 -14.83 -35.53
N GLU A 88 -17.45 -14.68 -34.96
CA GLU A 88 -17.18 -13.72 -33.89
C GLU A 88 -17.13 -12.28 -34.43
N THR A 89 -17.79 -11.34 -33.73
CA THR A 89 -17.52 -9.90 -33.89
C THR A 89 -16.50 -9.44 -32.86
N GLU A 90 -15.39 -8.86 -33.31
CA GLU A 90 -14.24 -8.51 -32.47
C GLU A 90 -14.59 -7.57 -31.30
N VAL A 91 -14.60 -8.10 -30.07
CA VAL A 91 -14.52 -7.26 -28.87
C VAL A 91 -13.04 -6.95 -28.62
N THR A 92 -12.66 -5.70 -28.84
CA THR A 92 -11.28 -5.23 -28.65
C THR A 92 -10.81 -5.45 -27.22
N LYS A 93 -9.79 -6.29 -27.02
CA LYS A 93 -9.19 -6.56 -25.70
C LYS A 93 -8.62 -5.28 -25.07
N GLY A 94 -9.30 -4.76 -24.05
CA GLY A 94 -8.73 -3.83 -23.09
C GLY A 94 -7.82 -4.57 -22.10
N ASN A 95 -6.83 -3.87 -21.54
CA ASN A 95 -6.04 -4.43 -20.44
C ASN A 95 -6.88 -4.47 -19.16
N GLU A 96 -7.25 -5.67 -18.70
CA GLU A 96 -7.99 -5.88 -17.44
C GLU A 96 -7.07 -5.75 -16.21
N GLU A 97 -6.55 -4.54 -15.96
CA GLU A 97 -5.85 -4.21 -14.71
C GLU A 97 -6.84 -4.15 -13.52
N GLY A 98 -7.11 -5.30 -12.90
CA GLY A 98 -7.54 -5.36 -11.49
C GLY A 98 -8.89 -6.04 -11.21
N HIS A 99 -8.95 -7.36 -11.30
CA HIS A 99 -10.12 -8.13 -10.82
C HIS A 99 -10.00 -8.42 -9.31
N PHE A 100 -10.62 -7.58 -8.48
CA PHE A 100 -10.69 -7.75 -7.01
C PHE A 100 -11.64 -8.88 -6.53
N LYS A 101 -11.93 -9.89 -7.38
CA LYS A 101 -13.07 -10.82 -7.18
C LYS A 101 -12.67 -12.29 -7.01
N SER A 102 -11.62 -12.53 -6.23
CA SER A 102 -11.13 -13.87 -5.85
C SER A 102 -11.31 -14.17 -4.35
N CYS A 103 -12.57 -14.19 -3.88
CA CYS A 103 -12.89 -14.80 -2.58
C CYS A 103 -12.76 -16.33 -2.66
N CYS A 104 -12.24 -16.96 -1.61
CA CYS A 104 -12.21 -18.42 -1.52
C CYS A 104 -13.63 -19.02 -1.51
N VAL A 105 -13.77 -20.31 -1.83
CA VAL A 105 -15.09 -20.98 -1.94
C VAL A 105 -15.90 -20.84 -0.65
N LYS A 106 -15.25 -20.93 0.53
CA LYS A 106 -15.89 -20.75 1.83
C LYS A 106 -16.47 -19.33 1.99
N CYS A 107 -15.68 -18.30 1.70
CA CYS A 107 -16.13 -16.91 1.82
C CYS A 107 -17.24 -16.53 0.81
N LYS A 108 -17.38 -17.24 -0.31
CA LYS A 108 -18.51 -17.05 -1.25
C LYS A 108 -19.86 -17.43 -0.63
N ALA A 109 -19.91 -18.38 0.31
CA ALA A 109 -21.15 -18.74 1.00
C ALA A 109 -21.66 -17.59 1.92
N VAL A 110 -20.76 -16.69 2.33
CA VAL A 110 -21.06 -15.51 3.16
C VAL A 110 -21.19 -14.24 2.31
N GLN A 111 -21.35 -14.36 0.99
CA GLN A 111 -21.64 -13.23 0.09
C GLN A 111 -23.14 -13.06 -0.12
N GLN A 112 -23.75 -12.16 0.65
CA GLN A 112 -25.03 -11.57 0.25
C GLN A 112 -24.80 -10.66 -0.97
N SER A 113 -25.00 -11.19 -2.18
CA SER A 113 -24.94 -10.41 -3.42
C SER A 113 -26.18 -9.53 -3.60
N HIS A 114 -26.27 -8.48 -2.78
CA HIS A 114 -27.15 -7.34 -3.05
C HIS A 114 -26.84 -6.77 -4.43
N GLY A 115 -27.87 -6.32 -5.15
CA GLY A 115 -27.78 -5.90 -6.55
C GLY A 115 -27.09 -4.55 -6.75
N ASN A 116 -25.80 -4.47 -6.41
CA ASN A 116 -25.00 -3.25 -6.52
C ASN A 116 -24.82 -2.82 -7.98
N GLU A 117 -24.97 -1.53 -8.27
CA GLU A 117 -24.62 -0.98 -9.58
C GLU A 117 -23.07 -0.89 -9.70
N LEU A 118 -22.49 -1.54 -10.70
CA LEU A 118 -21.04 -1.57 -10.89
C LEU A 118 -20.54 -0.27 -11.54
N VAL A 119 -19.81 0.54 -10.78
CA VAL A 119 -19.31 1.87 -11.21
C VAL A 119 -17.79 1.88 -11.36
N THR A 120 -17.31 2.38 -12.49
CA THR A 120 -15.86 2.50 -12.76
C THR A 120 -15.33 3.90 -12.45
N PRO A 121 -14.38 4.07 -11.52
CA PRO A 121 -13.87 5.38 -11.15
C PRO A 121 -12.90 5.95 -12.19
N ARG A 122 -12.91 7.27 -12.35
CA ARG A 122 -11.95 8.01 -13.17
C ARG A 122 -10.72 8.37 -12.32
N ARG A 123 -9.51 8.09 -12.84
CA ARG A 123 -8.24 8.48 -12.21
C ARG A 123 -8.01 10.00 -12.38
N ILE A 124 -7.68 10.69 -11.29
CA ILE A 124 -7.37 12.13 -11.21
C ILE A 124 -5.88 12.31 -10.82
N SER A 125 -5.35 13.53 -10.97
CA SER A 125 -4.03 13.93 -10.47
C SER A 125 -3.79 13.52 -9.00
N LYS A 126 -2.52 13.33 -8.64
CA LYS A 126 -2.07 12.86 -7.31
C LYS A 126 -2.61 11.46 -6.90
N GLY A 127 -3.09 10.66 -7.86
CA GLY A 127 -3.55 9.29 -7.59
C GLY A 127 -4.90 9.21 -6.85
N GLN A 128 -5.68 10.28 -6.89
CA GLN A 128 -7.06 10.30 -6.42
C GLN A 128 -7.97 9.63 -7.47
N LEU A 129 -9.08 9.06 -7.01
CA LEU A 129 -10.13 8.47 -7.80
C LEU A 129 -11.41 9.29 -7.62
N GLN A 130 -12.23 9.38 -8.67
CA GLN A 130 -13.55 10.02 -8.61
C GLN A 130 -14.59 9.14 -9.29
N VAL A 131 -15.73 8.96 -8.64
CA VAL A 131 -16.90 8.28 -9.18
C VAL A 131 -18.12 9.19 -9.06
N GLN A 132 -19.07 9.04 -9.97
CA GLN A 132 -20.33 9.78 -9.98
C GLN A 132 -21.45 8.76 -9.76
N LEU A 133 -22.30 9.01 -8.78
CA LEU A 133 -23.44 8.18 -8.40
C LEU A 133 -24.70 8.93 -8.85
N GLU A 134 -25.51 8.31 -9.70
CA GLU A 134 -26.52 9.04 -10.49
C GLU A 134 -27.79 9.43 -9.68
N GLY A 135 -28.03 8.76 -8.56
CA GLY A 135 -29.16 8.97 -7.65
C GLY A 135 -29.03 8.15 -6.36
N GLU A 136 -30.14 8.00 -5.62
CA GLU A 136 -30.22 7.07 -4.48
C GLU A 136 -29.96 5.62 -4.93
N GLY A 137 -29.16 4.86 -4.17
CA GLY A 137 -28.83 3.47 -4.51
C GLY A 137 -27.50 2.96 -3.92
N THR A 138 -27.17 1.72 -4.23
CA THR A 138 -25.94 1.04 -3.75
C THR A 138 -25.01 0.75 -4.93
N TYR A 139 -23.78 1.26 -4.89
CA TYR A 139 -22.86 1.29 -6.03
C TYR A 139 -21.51 0.64 -5.67
N GLU A 140 -21.08 -0.39 -6.41
CA GLU A 140 -19.81 -1.10 -6.20
C GLU A 140 -18.70 -0.56 -7.12
N CYS A 141 -17.58 -0.13 -6.56
CA CYS A 141 -16.42 0.36 -7.30
C CYS A 141 -15.63 -0.79 -7.95
N SER A 142 -15.65 -0.86 -9.28
CA SER A 142 -14.98 -1.92 -10.06
C SER A 142 -13.45 -2.00 -9.87
N LEU A 143 -12.80 -0.90 -9.45
CA LEU A 143 -11.34 -0.82 -9.29
C LEU A 143 -10.85 -1.10 -7.85
N THR A 144 -11.71 -0.93 -6.83
CA THR A 144 -11.27 -0.97 -5.42
C THR A 144 -12.20 -1.68 -4.45
N GLY A 145 -13.34 -2.23 -4.90
CA GLY A 145 -14.30 -2.91 -4.02
C GLY A 145 -15.00 -2.02 -2.98
N LEU A 146 -14.85 -0.68 -3.06
CA LEU A 146 -15.65 0.21 -2.22
C LEU A 146 -17.11 0.15 -2.67
N VAL A 147 -18.01 -0.21 -1.77
CA VAL A 147 -19.45 -0.09 -2.01
C VAL A 147 -19.97 1.16 -1.30
N PHE A 148 -20.67 2.03 -2.03
CA PHE A 148 -21.26 3.27 -1.52
C PHE A 148 -22.78 3.16 -1.52
N GLU A 149 -23.42 3.37 -0.37
CA GLU A 149 -24.87 3.52 -0.26
C GLU A 149 -25.19 5.03 -0.26
N ALA A 150 -25.63 5.55 -1.40
CA ALA A 150 -25.94 6.97 -1.59
C ALA A 150 -27.43 7.24 -1.40
N SER A 151 -27.75 8.38 -0.77
CA SER A 151 -29.13 8.85 -0.59
C SER A 151 -29.56 9.89 -1.63
N GLU A 152 -28.63 10.38 -2.45
CA GLU A 152 -28.92 11.26 -3.59
C GLU A 152 -27.78 11.24 -4.62
N ARG A 153 -27.96 11.96 -5.74
CA ARG A 153 -26.90 12.17 -6.74
C ARG A 153 -25.69 12.87 -6.10
N VAL A 154 -24.54 12.19 -6.11
CA VAL A 154 -23.30 12.67 -5.50
C VAL A 154 -22.08 12.28 -6.34
N ILE A 155 -21.06 13.14 -6.32
CA ILE A 155 -19.73 12.83 -6.87
C ILE A 155 -18.81 12.54 -5.69
N VAL A 156 -18.34 11.30 -5.58
CA VAL A 156 -17.43 10.86 -4.51
C VAL A 156 -15.99 10.93 -5.02
N ARG A 157 -15.10 11.55 -4.24
CA ARG A 157 -13.65 11.56 -4.46
C ARG A 157 -12.98 10.79 -3.35
N TYR A 158 -12.05 9.90 -3.68
CA TYR A 158 -11.37 9.08 -2.68
C TYR A 158 -9.97 8.65 -3.12
N SER A 159 -9.18 8.13 -2.18
CA SER A 159 -7.84 7.62 -2.47
C SER A 159 -7.41 6.55 -1.48
N VAL A 160 -6.91 5.41 -1.98
CA VAL A 160 -6.22 4.40 -1.17
C VAL A 160 -5.01 5.04 -0.48
N LEU A 161 -4.93 4.97 0.84
CA LEU A 161 -3.83 5.51 1.64
C LEU A 161 -2.80 4.42 1.95
N SER A 162 -2.14 4.53 3.11
CA SER A 162 -1.09 3.65 3.58
C SER A 162 -1.23 3.50 5.08
N TRP A 163 -1.30 2.27 5.59
CA TRP A 163 -1.41 2.04 7.02
C TRP A 163 -0.18 2.57 7.78
N SER A 164 0.99 2.69 7.15
CA SER A 164 2.20 3.26 7.77
C SER A 164 2.04 4.68 8.34
N ARG A 165 1.03 5.45 7.88
CA ARG A 165 0.68 6.78 8.43
C ARG A 165 -0.34 6.74 9.58
N PHE A 166 -0.97 5.59 9.85
CA PHE A 166 -2.10 5.46 10.78
C PHE A 166 -1.93 4.36 11.84
N GLY A 167 -1.03 3.38 11.64
CA GLY A 167 -0.84 2.26 12.57
C GLY A 167 -0.44 2.69 13.99
N ALA A 168 0.23 3.82 14.15
CA ALA A 168 0.55 4.40 15.46
C ALA A 168 -0.68 4.92 16.24
N PHE A 169 -1.88 4.86 15.66
CA PHE A 169 -3.15 5.15 16.32
C PHE A 169 -3.99 3.88 16.61
N LEU A 170 -3.53 2.69 16.20
CA LEU A 170 -4.18 1.43 16.55
C LEU A 170 -3.68 0.96 17.92
N PRO A 171 -4.56 0.61 18.88
CA PRO A 171 -4.17 -0.16 20.05
C PRO A 171 -3.70 -1.57 19.63
N ASP A 172 -2.79 -2.19 20.37
CA ASP A 172 -2.17 -3.47 19.99
C ASP A 172 -3.17 -4.62 19.77
N SER A 173 -4.35 -4.56 20.41
CA SER A 173 -5.46 -5.50 20.26
C SER A 173 -6.20 -5.41 18.92
N TRP A 174 -5.92 -4.39 18.10
CA TRP A 174 -6.56 -4.15 16.82
C TRP A 174 -5.55 -4.28 15.67
N LYS A 175 -5.88 -5.11 14.67
CA LYS A 175 -5.15 -5.19 13.39
C LYS A 175 -5.98 -4.54 12.28
N PHE A 176 -5.33 -4.19 11.17
CA PHE A 176 -6.08 -3.75 9.99
C PHE A 176 -6.69 -4.95 9.27
N ALA A 177 -7.96 -4.85 8.89
CA ALA A 177 -8.66 -5.93 8.19
C ALA A 177 -8.57 -5.79 6.66
N GLY A 178 -8.33 -4.59 6.14
CA GLY A 178 -8.40 -4.24 4.73
C GLY A 178 -7.69 -2.92 4.39
N PRO A 179 -7.99 -2.26 3.26
CA PRO A 179 -7.34 -1.02 2.86
C PRO A 179 -7.93 0.20 3.59
N ILE A 180 -7.08 1.19 3.88
CA ILE A 180 -7.49 2.49 4.42
C ILE A 180 -7.65 3.51 3.28
N PHE A 181 -8.73 4.30 3.31
CA PHE A 181 -9.11 5.24 2.26
C PHE A 181 -9.34 6.63 2.85
N ASN A 182 -8.93 7.69 2.14
CA ASN A 182 -9.53 9.01 2.33
C ASN A 182 -10.77 9.08 1.44
N VAL A 183 -11.92 9.49 1.95
CA VAL A 183 -13.17 9.67 1.20
C VAL A 183 -13.68 11.10 1.40
N ASP A 184 -14.29 11.67 0.37
CA ASP A 184 -14.74 13.07 0.27
C ASP A 184 -15.90 13.16 -0.76
N THR A 185 -16.75 14.19 -0.69
CA THR A 185 -17.82 14.43 -1.68
C THR A 185 -17.74 15.83 -2.29
N VAL A 186 -18.01 15.95 -3.59
CA VAL A 186 -17.86 17.21 -4.31
C VAL A 186 -19.13 18.04 -4.21
N ASN A 187 -19.04 19.22 -3.58
CA ASN A 187 -20.13 20.19 -3.43
C ASN A 187 -21.37 19.62 -2.72
N LYS A 188 -21.17 18.63 -1.85
CA LYS A 188 -22.19 17.94 -1.05
C LYS A 188 -21.70 17.76 0.39
N ASP A 189 -22.62 17.39 1.27
CA ASP A 189 -22.31 17.01 2.64
C ASP A 189 -22.02 15.50 2.74
N ALA A 190 -21.39 15.07 3.84
CA ALA A 190 -21.18 13.66 4.17
C ALA A 190 -22.48 12.83 4.13
N SER A 191 -23.61 13.41 4.56
CA SER A 191 -24.94 12.77 4.59
C SER A 191 -25.51 12.38 3.22
N ALA A 192 -24.91 12.80 2.10
CA ALA A 192 -25.24 12.27 0.78
C ALA A 192 -24.87 10.78 0.62
N LEU A 193 -23.98 10.27 1.48
CA LEU A 193 -23.67 8.86 1.65
C LEU A 193 -24.23 8.39 3.00
N ARG A 194 -25.05 7.33 3.00
CA ARG A 194 -25.63 6.71 4.20
C ARG A 194 -24.66 5.69 4.82
N SER A 195 -24.01 4.89 3.99
CA SER A 195 -23.02 3.90 4.43
C SER A 195 -21.92 3.67 3.38
N ILE A 196 -20.80 3.12 3.84
CA ILE A 196 -19.69 2.66 3.00
C ILE A 196 -19.33 1.22 3.43
N GLN A 197 -19.05 0.35 2.47
CA GLN A 197 -18.58 -1.01 2.74
C GLN A 197 -17.07 -1.15 2.42
N PHE A 198 -16.33 -1.42 3.49
CA PHE A 198 -14.89 -1.71 3.62
C PHE A 198 -14.45 -3.06 3.04
N PRO A 199 -13.85 -3.25 1.85
CA PRO A 199 -13.34 -4.57 1.49
C PRO A 199 -12.23 -5.01 2.46
N HIS A 200 -12.22 -6.30 2.82
CA HIS A 200 -11.24 -6.88 3.74
C HIS A 200 -10.52 -8.10 3.16
N SER A 201 -9.32 -8.36 3.67
CA SER A 201 -8.55 -9.57 3.39
C SER A 201 -8.88 -10.74 4.32
N VAL A 202 -9.51 -10.50 5.48
CA VAL A 202 -9.86 -11.54 6.46
C VAL A 202 -10.64 -12.70 5.79
N CYS A 203 -10.26 -13.94 6.10
CA CYS A 203 -10.88 -15.16 5.57
C CYS A 203 -11.90 -15.69 6.58
N LEU A 204 -13.18 -15.35 6.38
CA LEU A 204 -14.30 -15.80 7.21
C LEU A 204 -14.74 -17.22 6.81
N ALA A 205 -13.77 -18.13 6.81
CA ALA A 205 -13.89 -19.53 6.44
C ALA A 205 -14.42 -20.43 7.57
N ASP A 206 -14.51 -19.88 8.78
CA ASP A 206 -14.82 -20.58 10.02
C ASP A 206 -15.49 -19.58 11.00
N PRO A 207 -16.79 -19.76 11.34
CA PRO A 207 -17.57 -18.76 12.06
C PRO A 207 -17.46 -18.81 13.59
N GLU A 208 -16.76 -19.78 14.18
CA GLU A 208 -16.69 -19.91 15.66
C GLU A 208 -15.71 -18.93 16.33
N HIS A 209 -14.92 -18.23 15.53
CA HIS A 209 -13.91 -17.29 16.00
C HIS A 209 -14.57 -16.01 16.55
N GLY A 210 -14.27 -15.67 17.81
CA GLY A 210 -14.73 -14.45 18.49
C GLY A 210 -14.11 -13.16 17.95
N MET A 211 -14.44 -12.82 16.70
CA MET A 211 -13.95 -11.64 15.98
C MET A 211 -14.89 -10.44 16.15
N THR A 212 -14.33 -9.24 16.32
CA THR A 212 -15.07 -7.97 16.29
C THR A 212 -14.50 -7.08 15.19
N PHE A 213 -15.34 -6.71 14.23
CA PHE A 213 -15.01 -5.69 13.24
C PHE A 213 -15.34 -4.28 13.76
N SER A 214 -14.61 -3.29 13.27
CA SER A 214 -14.87 -1.85 13.45
C SER A 214 -14.15 -1.06 12.33
N VAL A 215 -14.22 0.27 12.34
CA VAL A 215 -13.35 1.11 11.51
C VAL A 215 -12.47 2.03 12.37
N LEU A 216 -11.23 2.25 11.94
CA LEU A 216 -10.43 3.39 12.42
C LEU A 216 -10.79 4.60 11.56
N HIS A 217 -11.18 5.72 12.19
CA HIS A 217 -11.65 6.94 11.52
C HIS A 217 -10.96 8.20 12.09
N MET A 218 -10.51 9.10 11.22
CA MET A 218 -9.62 10.22 11.58
C MET A 218 -10.33 11.59 11.70
N LYS A 219 -11.27 11.72 12.64
CA LYS A 219 -11.98 12.99 12.91
C LYS A 219 -11.12 14.03 13.63
N ASP A 220 -11.11 15.28 13.15
CA ASP A 220 -10.48 16.43 13.82
C ASP A 220 -9.03 16.21 14.30
N LYS A 221 -8.23 15.48 13.49
CA LYS A 221 -6.85 15.06 13.79
C LYS A 221 -6.70 14.08 14.97
N ARG A 222 -7.81 13.54 15.49
CA ARG A 222 -7.85 12.40 16.41
C ARG A 222 -8.22 11.14 15.63
N ALA A 223 -7.73 10.01 16.12
CA ALA A 223 -8.21 8.70 15.68
C ALA A 223 -9.33 8.24 16.62
N LEU A 224 -10.38 7.68 16.05
CA LEU A 224 -11.50 7.08 16.76
C LEU A 224 -11.74 5.68 16.19
N ILE A 225 -12.14 4.75 17.05
CA ILE A 225 -12.68 3.46 16.63
C ILE A 225 -14.20 3.60 16.63
N GLU A 226 -14.83 3.36 15.48
CA GLU A 226 -16.28 3.40 15.32
C GLU A 226 -16.84 2.01 15.00
N PRO A 227 -17.97 1.63 15.61
CA PRO A 227 -18.56 0.31 15.40
C PRO A 227 -19.08 0.18 13.96
N THR A 228 -19.01 -1.04 13.44
CA THR A 228 -19.56 -1.41 12.14
C THR A 228 -20.97 -1.98 12.28
N MET A 229 -21.81 -1.77 11.28
CA MET A 229 -23.21 -2.24 11.28
C MET A 229 -23.32 -3.74 11.07
N ASP A 230 -22.51 -4.27 10.16
CA ASP A 230 -22.57 -5.66 9.69
C ASP A 230 -21.28 -5.99 8.91
N HIS A 231 -21.07 -7.26 8.58
CA HIS A 231 -20.00 -7.70 7.70
C HIS A 231 -20.40 -8.94 6.88
N SER A 232 -19.73 -9.14 5.74
CA SER A 232 -19.92 -10.24 4.80
C SER A 232 -18.61 -10.99 4.60
N GLY A 233 -18.58 -12.06 3.80
CA GLY A 233 -17.34 -12.78 3.43
C GLY A 233 -16.32 -11.98 2.58
N SER A 234 -16.43 -10.65 2.53
CA SER A 234 -15.56 -9.78 1.71
C SER A 234 -15.58 -8.30 2.09
N HIS A 235 -16.65 -7.79 2.71
CA HIS A 235 -16.82 -6.37 3.03
C HIS A 235 -17.41 -6.13 4.43
N VAL A 236 -16.92 -5.09 5.12
CA VAL A 236 -17.39 -4.60 6.43
C VAL A 236 -18.22 -3.33 6.23
N LYS A 237 -19.46 -3.27 6.70
CA LYS A 237 -20.37 -2.13 6.51
C LYS A 237 -20.29 -1.12 7.68
N TRP A 238 -20.11 0.16 7.37
CA TRP A 238 -20.10 1.26 8.35
C TRP A 238 -21.03 2.40 7.90
N ASN A 239 -21.80 2.97 8.83
CA ASN A 239 -22.64 4.13 8.57
C ASN A 239 -21.78 5.41 8.57
N VAL A 240 -21.97 6.28 7.59
CA VAL A 240 -21.15 7.49 7.47
C VAL A 240 -21.50 8.48 8.58
N THR A 241 -20.54 8.74 9.47
CA THR A 241 -20.67 9.75 10.53
C THR A 241 -19.94 11.06 10.21
N SER A 242 -18.96 11.01 9.30
CA SER A 242 -18.33 12.12 8.58
C SER A 242 -17.45 11.53 7.47
N LEU A 243 -16.86 12.34 6.57
CA LEU A 243 -15.94 11.87 5.55
C LEU A 243 -14.50 12.36 5.81
N SER A 244 -13.57 11.42 5.96
CA SER A 244 -12.14 11.66 6.24
C SER A 244 -11.35 10.36 5.96
N PRO A 245 -10.05 10.23 6.36
CA PRO A 245 -9.36 8.95 6.36
C PRO A 245 -10.04 7.90 7.27
N VAL A 246 -10.47 6.79 6.68
CA VAL A 246 -11.17 5.68 7.35
C VAL A 246 -10.78 4.32 6.74
N GLY A 247 -10.69 3.28 7.57
CA GLY A 247 -10.36 1.92 7.11
C GLY A 247 -10.81 0.83 8.09
N PRO A 248 -11.14 -0.38 7.60
CA PRO A 248 -11.66 -1.46 8.42
C PRO A 248 -10.57 -2.10 9.27
N ILE A 249 -10.91 -2.40 10.52
CA ILE A 249 -10.04 -3.00 11.54
C ILE A 249 -10.74 -4.18 12.20
N ILE A 250 -9.96 -5.09 12.78
CA ILE A 250 -10.43 -6.30 13.43
C ILE A 250 -9.72 -6.50 14.77
N GLN A 251 -10.49 -6.90 15.78
CA GLN A 251 -10.01 -7.45 17.04
C GLN A 251 -10.41 -8.93 17.10
N THR A 252 -9.49 -9.79 17.54
CA THR A 252 -9.68 -11.24 17.67
C THR A 252 -8.87 -11.74 18.86
N SER A 253 -9.33 -12.80 19.52
CA SER A 253 -8.61 -13.52 20.58
C SER A 253 -7.84 -14.75 20.06
N GLN A 254 -8.05 -15.13 18.79
CA GLN A 254 -7.48 -16.31 18.12
C GLN A 254 -6.72 -15.88 16.86
N SER A 255 -5.90 -16.77 16.29
CA SER A 255 -5.26 -16.50 14.98
C SER A 255 -6.31 -16.54 13.87
N VAL A 256 -6.04 -15.88 12.74
CA VAL A 256 -7.05 -15.62 11.71
C VAL A 256 -6.41 -15.62 10.32
N GLU A 257 -6.83 -16.58 9.50
CA GLU A 257 -6.47 -16.62 8.09
C GLU A 257 -6.84 -15.31 7.37
N HIS A 258 -5.93 -14.84 6.53
CA HIS A 258 -6.13 -13.76 5.60
C HIS A 258 -5.91 -14.27 4.17
N HIS A 259 -6.76 -13.83 3.25
CA HIS A 259 -6.47 -13.89 1.82
C HIS A 259 -5.19 -13.08 1.57
N GLY A 260 -4.12 -13.76 1.22
CA GLY A 260 -2.79 -13.19 1.00
C GLY A 260 -2.46 -13.05 -0.48
N VAL A 261 -1.39 -12.30 -0.77
CA VAL A 261 -0.75 -12.25 -2.08
C VAL A 261 0.77 -12.31 -1.96
N VAL A 262 1.37 -13.13 -2.83
CA VAL A 262 2.82 -13.20 -3.08
C VAL A 262 3.16 -12.29 -4.25
N LEU A 263 4.04 -11.31 -4.03
CA LEU A 263 4.45 -10.33 -5.05
C LEU A 263 5.91 -10.54 -5.44
N VAL A 264 6.14 -11.05 -6.65
CA VAL A 264 7.48 -11.31 -7.21
C VAL A 264 7.95 -10.12 -8.04
N TYR A 265 9.17 -9.64 -7.77
CA TYR A 265 9.83 -8.57 -8.51
C TYR A 265 11.24 -8.99 -8.95
N LYS A 266 11.51 -9.00 -10.26
CA LYS A 266 12.83 -9.29 -10.83
C LYS A 266 13.69 -8.03 -10.92
N GLN A 267 14.97 -8.11 -10.57
CA GLN A 267 15.94 -7.04 -10.81
C GLN A 267 16.26 -6.92 -12.31
N VAL A 268 16.46 -5.69 -12.79
CA VAL A 268 16.74 -5.39 -14.21
C VAL A 268 17.87 -4.37 -14.34
N GLY A 269 18.76 -4.56 -15.32
CA GLY A 269 19.87 -3.64 -15.60
C GLY A 269 21.24 -4.05 -15.02
N SER A 270 21.42 -5.32 -14.65
CA SER A 270 22.75 -5.90 -14.43
C SER A 270 23.35 -6.26 -15.81
N GLU A 271 24.03 -5.33 -16.46
CA GLU A 271 24.43 -5.47 -17.88
C GLU A 271 25.50 -6.55 -18.15
N ASN A 272 26.10 -7.13 -17.10
CA ASN A 272 27.26 -8.05 -17.22
C ASN A 272 27.03 -9.49 -16.73
N ASN A 273 25.89 -9.83 -16.11
CA ASN A 273 25.65 -11.17 -15.56
C ASN A 273 24.38 -11.83 -16.12
N ASN A 274 24.46 -13.12 -16.44
CA ASN A 274 23.31 -13.98 -16.75
C ASN A 274 22.50 -14.40 -15.50
N ASN A 275 22.57 -13.63 -14.40
CA ASN A 275 21.98 -13.99 -13.12
C ASN A 275 20.57 -13.42 -12.93
N TYR A 276 19.79 -14.09 -12.10
CA TYR A 276 18.40 -13.77 -11.85
C TYR A 276 18.19 -13.55 -10.34
N SER A 277 18.19 -12.28 -9.91
CA SER A 277 17.74 -11.89 -8.56
C SER A 277 16.26 -11.49 -8.58
N PHE A 278 15.50 -12.03 -7.64
CA PHE A 278 14.10 -11.70 -7.39
C PHE A 278 13.91 -11.29 -5.93
N HIS A 279 13.07 -10.27 -5.69
CA HIS A 279 12.49 -10.01 -4.37
C HIS A 279 11.07 -10.58 -4.34
N ILE A 280 10.78 -11.44 -3.36
CA ILE A 280 9.46 -12.05 -3.14
C ILE A 280 8.88 -11.48 -1.83
N TYR A 281 7.82 -10.68 -1.94
CA TYR A 281 7.12 -10.11 -0.78
C TYR A 281 5.85 -10.89 -0.45
N LEU A 282 5.57 -11.00 0.85
CA LEU A 282 4.29 -11.48 1.36
C LEU A 282 3.43 -10.29 1.82
N ALA A 283 2.14 -10.30 1.47
CA ALA A 283 1.20 -9.24 1.83
C ALA A 283 -0.21 -9.78 2.05
N THR A 284 -1.02 -9.04 2.81
CA THR A 284 -2.49 -9.21 2.73
C THR A 284 -2.97 -8.83 1.32
N ASN A 285 -4.10 -9.37 0.86
CA ASN A 285 -4.78 -8.94 -0.37
C ASN A 285 -5.48 -7.57 -0.19
N SER A 286 -4.74 -6.60 0.35
CA SER A 286 -5.18 -5.24 0.63
C SER A 286 -4.48 -4.28 -0.33
N SER A 287 -5.26 -3.42 -0.98
CA SER A 287 -4.73 -2.40 -1.90
C SER A 287 -3.81 -1.39 -1.20
N SER A 288 -3.85 -1.27 0.13
CA SER A 288 -2.86 -0.50 0.91
C SER A 288 -1.50 -1.23 1.00
N ASP A 289 -1.48 -2.49 1.45
CA ASP A 289 -0.24 -3.30 1.57
C ASP A 289 0.48 -3.42 0.21
N ILE A 290 -0.26 -3.78 -0.84
CA ILE A 290 0.27 -3.94 -2.21
C ILE A 290 0.84 -2.61 -2.73
N LYS A 291 0.16 -1.49 -2.46
CA LYS A 291 0.61 -0.14 -2.85
C LYS A 291 1.86 0.28 -2.08
N ASP A 292 2.02 -0.13 -0.83
CA ASP A 292 3.15 0.23 0.03
C ASP A 292 4.40 -0.58 -0.31
N ILE A 293 4.29 -1.88 -0.57
CA ILE A 293 5.38 -2.67 -1.18
C ILE A 293 5.76 -2.08 -2.54
N GLY A 294 4.78 -1.71 -3.36
CA GLY A 294 5.03 -1.03 -4.62
C GLY A 294 5.79 0.31 -4.47
N LYS A 295 5.63 1.06 -3.37
CA LYS A 295 6.46 2.23 -3.06
C LYS A 295 7.87 1.80 -2.68
N GLN A 296 8.00 0.88 -1.72
CA GLN A 296 9.29 0.39 -1.22
C GLN A 296 10.19 -0.09 -2.38
N VAL A 297 9.64 -0.87 -3.32
CA VAL A 297 10.36 -1.36 -4.50
C VAL A 297 10.79 -0.22 -5.44
N ARG A 298 10.02 0.86 -5.56
CA ARG A 298 10.40 2.04 -6.36
C ARG A 298 11.44 2.95 -5.68
N CYS A 299 11.66 2.80 -4.38
CA CYS A 299 12.66 3.58 -3.64
C CYS A 299 14.06 2.92 -3.63
N TYR A 300 14.22 1.71 -4.20
CA TYR A 300 15.53 1.08 -4.34
C TYR A 300 16.36 1.73 -5.45
N LYS A 301 17.69 1.67 -5.30
CA LYS A 301 18.65 2.13 -6.32
C LYS A 301 18.63 1.27 -7.58
N ASN A 302 18.41 -0.04 -7.41
CA ASN A 302 18.30 -1.00 -8.50
C ASN A 302 16.89 -0.92 -9.11
N ARG A 303 16.77 -1.08 -10.42
CA ARG A 303 15.47 -1.14 -11.09
C ARG A 303 14.88 -2.54 -10.94
N TYR A 304 13.60 -2.62 -10.59
CA TYR A 304 12.85 -3.87 -10.54
C TYR A 304 11.63 -3.82 -11.48
N MET A 305 11.32 -4.96 -12.09
CA MET A 305 10.05 -5.20 -12.80
C MET A 305 9.19 -6.15 -11.96
N LYS A 306 7.87 -5.94 -11.93
CA LYS A 306 6.95 -6.94 -11.37
C LYS A 306 6.87 -8.13 -12.33
N ILE A 307 6.85 -9.33 -11.79
CA ILE A 307 6.58 -10.57 -12.54
C ILE A 307 5.12 -10.92 -12.31
N ASP A 308 4.34 -11.06 -13.40
CA ASP A 308 2.92 -11.39 -13.31
C ASP A 308 2.71 -12.91 -13.25
N LYS A 309 2.35 -13.39 -12.06
CA LYS A 309 1.97 -14.76 -11.74
C LYS A 309 0.71 -14.77 -10.87
N PRO A 310 -0.05 -15.88 -10.81
CA PRO A 310 -1.13 -16.05 -9.84
C PRO A 310 -0.60 -15.79 -8.42
N PRO A 311 -1.03 -14.70 -7.74
CA PRO A 311 -0.36 -14.27 -6.52
C PRO A 311 -1.06 -14.78 -5.26
N THR A 312 -2.31 -15.23 -5.36
CA THR A 312 -3.20 -15.49 -4.22
C THR A 312 -2.78 -16.69 -3.40
N CYS A 313 -2.79 -16.53 -2.08
CA CYS A 313 -2.53 -17.57 -1.09
C CYS A 313 -3.40 -17.35 0.17
N LYS A 314 -3.22 -18.21 1.17
CA LYS A 314 -3.63 -17.95 2.57
C LYS A 314 -2.39 -17.50 3.36
N LEU A 315 -2.56 -16.60 4.33
CA LEU A 315 -1.53 -16.16 5.28
C LEU A 315 -2.12 -15.96 6.68
N ASP A 316 -1.37 -16.29 7.72
CA ASP A 316 -1.62 -15.92 9.13
C ASP A 316 -0.30 -15.38 9.72
N GLU A 317 -0.26 -14.93 10.99
CA GLU A 317 0.95 -14.41 11.64
C GLU A 317 2.00 -15.50 11.99
N GLY A 318 2.45 -16.23 10.97
CA GLY A 318 3.44 -17.32 11.04
C GLY A 318 4.85 -16.97 10.54
N THR A 319 5.70 -17.99 10.50
CA THR A 319 7.02 -17.93 9.85
C THR A 319 7.01 -18.83 8.63
N TYR A 320 7.40 -18.27 7.48
CA TYR A 320 7.35 -18.91 6.18
C TYR A 320 8.76 -19.14 5.63
N ARG A 321 8.90 -20.18 4.80
CA ARG A 321 10.12 -20.51 4.06
C ARG A 321 9.81 -20.51 2.57
N LEU A 322 10.70 -19.92 1.78
CA LEU A 322 10.64 -20.01 0.32
C LEU A 322 11.63 -21.08 -0.15
N LEU A 323 11.15 -22.01 -0.98
CA LEU A 323 11.93 -23.08 -1.59
C LEU A 323 11.95 -22.91 -3.11
N SER A 324 12.96 -23.46 -3.78
CA SER A 324 13.05 -23.44 -5.24
C SER A 324 13.56 -24.75 -5.85
N GLU A 325 13.04 -25.05 -7.05
CA GLU A 325 13.55 -26.08 -7.95
C GLU A 325 13.86 -25.42 -9.31
N PRO A 326 15.11 -25.42 -9.80
CA PRO A 326 16.32 -25.89 -9.11
C PRO A 326 16.66 -25.04 -7.86
N GLU A 327 17.58 -25.54 -7.04
CA GLU A 327 18.06 -24.83 -5.85
C GLU A 327 18.75 -23.51 -6.22
N GLY A 328 18.56 -22.49 -5.38
CA GLY A 328 19.12 -21.14 -5.54
C GLY A 328 19.38 -20.50 -4.18
N GLU A 329 20.17 -19.42 -4.16
CA GLU A 329 20.48 -18.72 -2.91
C GLU A 329 19.26 -17.88 -2.46
N ILE A 330 18.55 -18.37 -1.43
CA ILE A 330 17.38 -17.70 -0.84
C ILE A 330 17.75 -17.11 0.53
N LYS A 331 17.53 -15.80 0.72
CA LYS A 331 17.87 -15.06 1.95
C LYS A 331 16.74 -14.08 2.33
N PRO A 332 16.28 -14.03 3.59
CA PRO A 332 16.60 -14.97 4.67
C PRO A 332 16.07 -16.37 4.34
N GLN A 333 16.57 -17.40 5.06
CA GLN A 333 16.02 -18.75 4.96
C GLN A 333 14.54 -18.77 5.37
N ASP A 334 14.23 -18.09 6.47
CA ASP A 334 12.91 -18.01 7.09
C ASP A 334 12.49 -16.55 7.26
N LEU A 335 11.23 -16.23 6.92
CA LEU A 335 10.66 -14.88 7.00
C LEU A 335 9.39 -14.89 7.85
N LYS A 336 9.38 -14.12 8.94
CA LYS A 336 8.17 -13.90 9.73
C LYS A 336 7.22 -12.95 9.01
N PHE A 337 5.98 -13.40 8.75
CA PHE A 337 4.89 -12.53 8.33
C PHE A 337 4.25 -11.86 9.54
N THR A 338 3.66 -10.68 9.34
CA THR A 338 2.91 -10.00 10.40
C THR A 338 1.87 -9.03 9.83
N LEU A 339 0.72 -8.99 10.52
CA LEU A 339 -0.37 -8.04 10.37
C LEU A 339 -0.12 -6.73 11.14
N ALA A 340 1.02 -6.61 11.83
CA ALA A 340 1.48 -5.35 12.37
C ALA A 340 1.82 -4.34 11.26
N VAL A 341 1.57 -3.05 11.53
CA VAL A 341 1.88 -1.97 10.60
C VAL A 341 3.38 -1.66 10.64
N THR A 342 4.14 -2.21 9.68
CA THR A 342 5.58 -1.94 9.55
C THR A 342 5.87 -0.81 8.56
N LYS A 343 6.96 -0.05 8.79
CA LYS A 343 7.43 1.01 7.87
C LYS A 343 7.97 0.44 6.55
N MET A 344 8.48 -0.78 6.58
CA MET A 344 8.93 -1.56 5.43
C MET A 344 8.46 -3.01 5.62
N LYS A 345 8.10 -3.69 4.53
CA LYS A 345 7.80 -5.13 4.56
C LYS A 345 9.08 -5.92 4.22
N GLY A 346 9.30 -7.02 4.93
CA GLY A 346 10.36 -7.97 4.61
C GLY A 346 10.08 -8.72 3.30
N TYR A 347 11.11 -9.36 2.76
CA TYR A 347 11.05 -10.14 1.53
C TYR A 347 12.12 -11.25 1.55
N PHE A 348 11.92 -12.26 0.73
CA PHE A 348 12.99 -13.18 0.32
C PHE A 348 13.70 -12.57 -0.90
N GLU A 349 15.02 -12.41 -0.83
CA GLU A 349 15.85 -12.33 -2.01
C GLU A 349 16.15 -13.76 -2.48
N ALA A 350 15.77 -14.11 -3.71
CA ALA A 350 16.05 -15.39 -4.32
C ALA A 350 16.95 -15.18 -5.55
N PHE A 351 18.11 -15.83 -5.56
CA PHE A 351 19.17 -15.62 -6.54
C PHE A 351 19.56 -16.91 -7.26
N PHE A 352 19.64 -16.84 -8.59
CA PHE A 352 19.99 -17.96 -9.46
C PHE A 352 21.06 -17.55 -10.47
N GLU A 353 22.11 -18.36 -10.60
CA GLU A 353 23.13 -18.22 -11.66
C GLU A 353 22.71 -18.90 -12.98
N GLN A 354 21.92 -19.97 -12.87
CA GLN A 354 21.34 -20.72 -13.98
C GLN A 354 20.09 -19.99 -14.54
N PRO A 355 19.75 -20.18 -15.83
CA PRO A 355 18.54 -19.58 -16.42
C PRO A 355 17.25 -20.27 -15.93
N PRO A 356 16.08 -19.62 -16.08
CA PRO A 356 14.78 -20.24 -15.87
C PRO A 356 14.58 -21.51 -16.72
N PRO A 357 13.67 -22.43 -16.34
CA PRO A 357 12.59 -22.24 -15.37
C PRO A 357 13.01 -22.37 -13.91
N PHE A 358 12.39 -21.55 -13.05
CA PHE A 358 12.45 -21.69 -11.59
C PHE A 358 11.03 -21.97 -11.08
N LYS A 359 10.80 -23.14 -10.51
CA LYS A 359 9.63 -23.42 -9.67
C LYS A 359 9.92 -22.87 -8.28
N LEU A 360 9.03 -22.04 -7.76
CA LEU A 360 9.08 -21.51 -6.39
C LEU A 360 7.90 -22.05 -5.60
N SER A 361 8.11 -22.37 -4.33
CA SER A 361 7.04 -22.76 -3.39
C SER A 361 7.24 -22.09 -2.05
N LEU A 362 6.16 -21.57 -1.49
CA LEU A 362 6.12 -20.92 -0.18
C LEU A 362 5.43 -21.88 0.80
N THR A 363 6.12 -22.21 1.88
CA THR A 363 5.70 -23.20 2.86
C THR A 363 5.67 -22.55 4.24
N GLU A 364 4.62 -22.81 5.03
CA GLU A 364 4.60 -22.43 6.44
C GLU A 364 5.41 -23.42 7.27
N ILE A 365 6.24 -22.93 8.19
CA ILE A 365 7.19 -23.77 8.92
C ILE A 365 6.50 -24.61 10.02
N ASN A 366 5.40 -24.11 10.60
CA ASN A 366 4.73 -24.78 11.73
C ASN A 366 3.79 -25.91 11.30
N THR A 367 3.23 -25.81 10.09
CA THR A 367 2.23 -26.73 9.53
C THR A 367 2.78 -27.59 8.39
N GLU A 368 3.95 -27.22 7.86
CA GLU A 368 4.56 -27.73 6.62
C GLU A 368 3.66 -27.57 5.37
N GLU A 369 2.57 -26.79 5.45
CA GLU A 369 1.65 -26.56 4.33
C GLU A 369 2.27 -25.63 3.27
N THR A 370 2.26 -26.08 2.01
CA THR A 370 2.69 -25.27 0.87
C THR A 370 1.55 -24.41 0.34
N ILE A 371 1.35 -23.26 0.99
CA ILE A 371 0.27 -22.29 0.75
C ILE A 371 0.30 -21.57 -0.61
N TRP A 372 1.43 -21.62 -1.34
CA TRP A 372 1.58 -21.03 -2.67
C TRP A 372 2.70 -21.71 -3.46
N SER A 373 2.53 -21.82 -4.78
CA SER A 373 3.62 -22.17 -5.69
C SER A 373 3.45 -21.53 -7.07
N THR A 374 4.55 -21.37 -7.81
CA THR A 374 4.53 -20.89 -9.19
C THR A 374 5.73 -21.37 -9.99
N THR A 375 5.71 -21.16 -11.31
CA THR A 375 6.90 -21.34 -12.16
C THR A 375 7.20 -20.06 -12.94
N ILE A 376 8.36 -19.49 -12.68
CA ILE A 376 8.96 -18.41 -13.47
C ILE A 376 9.67 -19.08 -14.66
N ARG A 377 9.38 -18.60 -15.88
CA ARG A 377 9.95 -19.05 -17.16
C ARG A 377 10.71 -17.89 -17.78
N GLU A 378 11.55 -18.19 -18.78
CA GLU A 378 12.39 -17.19 -19.44
C GLU A 378 11.57 -16.01 -20.01
N GLY A 379 10.43 -16.28 -20.65
CA GLY A 379 9.53 -15.25 -21.18
C GLY A 379 8.90 -14.32 -20.13
N ASP A 380 8.80 -14.75 -18.86
CA ASP A 380 8.32 -13.88 -17.77
C ASP A 380 9.41 -12.86 -17.34
N CYS A 381 10.68 -13.21 -17.55
CA CYS A 381 11.84 -12.43 -17.15
C CYS A 381 12.19 -11.28 -18.12
N VAL A 382 11.47 -11.16 -19.25
CA VAL A 382 11.73 -10.20 -20.33
C VAL A 382 11.09 -8.84 -20.03
N ASP A 383 11.91 -7.79 -20.01
CA ASP A 383 11.44 -6.41 -19.82
C ASP A 383 10.80 -5.86 -21.10
N ASN A 384 9.51 -6.17 -21.29
CA ASN A 384 8.71 -5.72 -22.43
C ASN A 384 8.42 -4.20 -22.47
N THR A 385 9.14 -3.37 -21.69
CA THR A 385 9.07 -1.90 -21.78
C THR A 385 9.85 -1.31 -22.97
N GLU A 386 10.06 -2.10 -24.03
CA GLU A 386 10.72 -1.71 -25.28
C GLU A 386 10.03 -0.51 -25.95
N ARG A 387 10.56 0.68 -25.65
CA ARG A 387 10.76 1.83 -26.53
C ARG A 387 9.86 1.84 -27.79
N LYS A 388 8.57 2.21 -27.63
CA LYS A 388 7.72 2.58 -28.77
C LYS A 388 8.50 3.52 -29.70
N PRO A 389 8.85 3.11 -30.94
CA PRO A 389 9.76 3.88 -31.76
C PRO A 389 9.13 5.24 -32.05
N ARG A 390 9.86 6.32 -31.74
CA ARG A 390 9.42 7.69 -32.06
C ARG A 390 9.23 7.78 -33.56
N LYS A 391 7.97 7.70 -34.02
CA LYS A 391 7.60 7.92 -35.42
C LYS A 391 8.16 9.28 -35.83
N ARG A 392 9.24 9.27 -36.61
CA ARG A 392 9.78 10.50 -37.21
C ARG A 392 8.69 11.04 -38.12
N THR A 393 8.01 12.10 -37.67
CA THR A 393 7.11 12.87 -38.52
C THR A 393 7.96 13.51 -39.61
N ILE A 394 7.98 12.88 -40.77
CA ILE A 394 8.59 13.44 -41.98
C ILE A 394 7.77 14.70 -42.31
N SER A 395 8.32 15.86 -41.93
CA SER A 395 7.75 17.15 -42.29
C SER A 395 7.77 17.28 -43.80
N ARG A 396 6.58 17.28 -44.42
CA ARG A 396 6.43 17.44 -45.86
C ARG A 396 7.14 18.72 -46.31
N HIS A 397 8.20 18.57 -47.11
CA HIS A 397 8.75 19.71 -47.85
C HIS A 397 7.63 20.31 -48.70
N ARG A 398 7.34 21.60 -48.49
CA ARG A 398 6.43 22.36 -49.35
C ARG A 398 7.28 23.25 -50.23
N SER A 399 7.34 22.92 -51.52
CA SER A 399 8.12 23.65 -52.51
C SER A 399 7.49 25.00 -52.83
N SER A 400 8.29 26.06 -52.80
CA SER A 400 7.98 27.34 -53.46
C SER A 400 9.29 28.07 -53.78
N SER A 401 9.51 28.38 -55.05
CA SER A 401 10.72 29.00 -55.60
C SER A 401 10.82 30.50 -55.24
N PRO A 402 11.98 31.17 -55.43
CA PRO A 402 12.19 32.52 -54.91
C PRO A 402 11.61 33.63 -55.79
N SER A 403 11.47 34.82 -55.19
CA SER A 403 11.36 36.12 -55.84
C SER A 403 12.33 37.05 -55.14
N GLU A 404 13.01 37.91 -55.90
CA GLU A 404 14.05 38.83 -55.41
C GLU A 404 13.51 40.28 -55.29
N GLU A 405 14.39 41.22 -54.89
CA GLU A 405 14.21 42.69 -54.87
C GLU A 405 13.18 43.31 -53.89
N GLU A 406 13.34 44.55 -53.40
CA GLU A 406 14.56 45.27 -52.96
C GLU A 406 14.17 46.49 -52.07
N THR A 407 15.16 47.21 -51.50
CA THR A 407 15.08 48.52 -50.81
C THR A 407 14.28 48.62 -49.49
N GLY A 408 14.42 49.75 -48.76
CA GLY A 408 13.55 50.09 -47.60
C GLY A 408 14.17 50.82 -46.38
N CYS A 409 15.35 51.44 -46.48
CA CYS A 409 16.19 51.89 -45.36
C CYS A 409 15.56 52.81 -44.28
N LYS A 410 15.92 52.59 -42.99
CA LYS A 410 16.22 53.58 -41.89
C LYS A 410 16.52 52.80 -40.58
N ARG A 411 17.45 53.14 -39.67
CA ARG A 411 18.63 54.06 -39.63
C ARG A 411 19.64 53.50 -38.56
N PRO A 412 20.87 54.05 -38.35
CA PRO A 412 22.03 53.22 -38.02
C PRO A 412 22.81 53.52 -36.70
N ARG A 413 23.74 52.60 -36.35
CA ARG A 413 25.18 52.79 -35.98
C ARG A 413 25.61 53.93 -35.01
N TRP A 414 26.42 53.74 -33.94
CA TRP A 414 27.01 52.60 -33.18
C TRP A 414 27.67 53.14 -31.88
N GLN A 415 28.25 52.22 -31.08
CA GLN A 415 29.52 52.29 -30.28
C GLN A 415 29.34 52.12 -28.74
N ASP A 416 30.24 51.45 -28.00
CA ASP A 416 31.53 50.82 -28.37
C ASP A 416 31.92 49.56 -27.54
N VAL A 417 32.86 48.78 -28.10
CA VAL A 417 33.90 47.90 -27.49
C VAL A 417 33.70 47.33 -26.05
N SER A 418 33.70 45.98 -25.95
CA SER A 418 34.83 45.22 -25.36
C SER A 418 34.73 43.72 -25.64
N ASP A 419 35.87 43.05 -25.83
CA ASP A 419 35.98 41.60 -26.07
C ASP A 419 35.70 40.73 -24.83
N GLY A 420 35.30 39.49 -25.08
CA GLY A 420 35.00 38.48 -24.06
C GLY A 420 34.60 37.14 -24.67
N VAL A 421 35.60 36.29 -24.96
CA VAL A 421 35.48 34.99 -25.62
C VAL A 421 34.28 34.17 -25.12
N LYS A 422 33.41 33.72 -26.04
CA LYS A 422 32.41 32.67 -25.75
C LYS A 422 33.10 31.30 -25.72
N PRO A 423 33.16 30.58 -24.59
CA PRO A 423 33.43 29.15 -24.62
C PRO A 423 32.25 28.43 -25.29
N ALA A 424 32.52 27.35 -26.03
CA ALA A 424 31.47 26.50 -26.57
C ALA A 424 30.70 25.83 -25.41
N MET A 425 29.36 25.90 -25.43
CA MET A 425 28.55 25.35 -24.33
C MET A 425 28.43 23.83 -24.43
N THR A 426 29.01 23.13 -23.45
CA THR A 426 28.77 21.72 -23.19
C THR A 426 27.43 21.50 -22.45
N PRO A 427 26.80 20.31 -22.59
CA PRO A 427 25.64 19.95 -21.78
C PRO A 427 26.08 19.76 -20.33
N GLY A 428 25.53 20.55 -19.41
CA GLY A 428 25.82 20.40 -17.98
C GLY A 428 25.52 21.63 -17.12
N GLN A 429 25.87 22.85 -17.60
CA GLN A 429 25.83 24.09 -16.81
C GLN A 429 24.63 24.22 -15.84
N ASP A 430 24.95 24.52 -14.58
CA ASP A 430 24.01 24.70 -13.46
C ASP A 430 23.07 25.90 -13.63
N MET A 431 22.03 25.94 -12.79
CA MET A 431 21.11 27.08 -12.67
C MET A 431 21.87 28.37 -12.31
N SER A 432 21.65 29.43 -13.09
CA SER A 432 22.08 30.78 -12.73
C SER A 432 21.24 31.33 -11.58
N GLU A 433 21.78 32.29 -10.82
CA GLU A 433 21.06 32.95 -9.72
C GLU A 433 19.76 33.61 -10.19
N LYS A 434 19.74 34.13 -11.42
CA LYS A 434 18.55 34.69 -12.07
C LYS A 434 17.45 33.64 -12.28
N GLN A 435 17.81 32.38 -12.56
CA GLN A 435 16.85 31.27 -12.65
C GLN A 435 16.39 30.83 -11.26
N LEU A 436 17.29 30.72 -10.28
CA LEU A 436 16.94 30.40 -8.89
C LEU A 436 16.00 31.47 -8.31
N LEU A 437 16.22 32.75 -8.59
CA LEU A 437 15.33 33.85 -8.19
C LEU A 437 13.96 33.79 -8.89
N GLN A 438 13.90 33.35 -10.14
CA GLN A 438 12.63 33.15 -10.85
C GLN A 438 11.81 32.00 -10.22
N VAL A 439 12.48 30.95 -9.71
CA VAL A 439 11.84 29.86 -8.94
C VAL A 439 11.43 30.35 -7.54
N ALA A 440 12.31 31.05 -6.83
CA ALA A 440 12.05 31.64 -5.51
C ALA A 440 10.81 32.54 -5.48
N LYS A 441 10.54 33.27 -6.58
CA LYS A 441 9.35 34.12 -6.76
C LYS A 441 8.04 33.34 -6.99
N ARG A 442 8.09 32.04 -7.29
CA ARG A 442 6.90 31.17 -7.47
C ARG A 442 6.67 30.20 -6.32
N LEU A 443 7.68 30.00 -5.48
CA LEU A 443 7.57 29.21 -4.25
C LEU A 443 6.77 29.98 -3.18
N GLY A 444 5.86 29.33 -2.47
CA GLY A 444 4.92 29.92 -1.53
C GLY A 444 5.44 30.00 -0.08
N LYS A 445 4.62 29.61 0.91
CA LYS A 445 5.01 29.60 2.33
C LYS A 445 5.65 28.27 2.76
N GLU A 446 5.44 27.23 1.97
CA GLU A 446 5.99 25.87 2.10
C GLU A 446 7.50 25.76 1.86
N TRP A 447 8.20 26.88 1.58
CA TRP A 447 9.64 26.90 1.29
C TRP A 447 10.52 26.22 2.35
N LYS A 448 10.13 26.25 3.65
CA LYS A 448 10.85 25.51 4.70
C LYS A 448 10.71 24.00 4.54
N GLN A 449 9.53 23.49 4.19
CA GLN A 449 9.31 22.07 3.91
C GLN A 449 10.10 21.65 2.66
N VAL A 450 9.99 22.46 1.59
CA VAL A 450 10.77 22.32 0.36
C VAL A 450 12.26 22.18 0.63
N ALA A 451 12.81 22.97 1.56
CA ALA A 451 14.22 22.92 1.91
C ALA A 451 14.64 21.59 2.57
N ILE A 452 13.81 20.99 3.42
CA ILE A 452 14.08 19.67 4.02
C ILE A 452 14.16 18.59 2.94
N TYR A 453 13.29 18.61 1.93
CA TYR A 453 13.34 17.71 0.76
C TYR A 453 14.52 18.00 -0.20
N LEU A 454 15.26 19.09 0.02
CA LEU A 454 16.47 19.47 -0.73
C LEU A 454 17.77 19.13 0.02
N ASP A 455 17.68 18.30 1.07
CA ASP A 455 18.76 17.91 1.99
C ASP A 455 19.33 19.07 2.84
N LEU A 456 18.53 20.11 3.12
CA LEU A 456 18.89 21.19 4.05
C LEU A 456 18.39 20.86 5.46
N ASN A 457 19.20 21.17 6.47
CA ASN A 457 18.90 20.91 7.88
C ASN A 457 18.19 22.12 8.53
N TYR A 458 17.54 21.92 9.67
CA TYR A 458 16.73 22.98 10.30
C TYR A 458 17.55 24.22 10.71
N LYS A 459 18.83 24.06 11.09
CA LYS A 459 19.71 25.18 11.48
C LYS A 459 19.97 26.08 10.29
N ASP A 460 20.23 25.50 9.11
CA ASP A 460 20.38 26.26 7.87
C ASP A 460 19.17 27.20 7.63
N LEU A 461 17.95 26.73 7.94
CA LEU A 461 16.71 27.47 7.70
C LEU A 461 16.46 28.58 8.74
N ASP A 462 16.87 28.36 9.98
CA ASP A 462 16.75 29.34 11.05
C ASP A 462 17.85 30.41 10.92
N ASP A 463 19.06 30.04 10.48
CA ASP A 463 20.14 30.96 10.10
C ASP A 463 19.72 31.81 8.87
N ILE A 464 19.14 31.20 7.83
CA ILE A 464 18.58 31.92 6.67
C ILE A 464 17.45 32.87 7.09
N GLN A 465 16.61 32.47 8.05
CA GLN A 465 15.52 33.32 8.56
C GLN A 465 16.03 34.46 9.46
N ALA A 466 17.11 34.25 10.22
CA ALA A 466 17.73 35.30 11.05
C ALA A 466 18.52 36.31 10.19
N ALA A 467 19.22 35.84 9.16
CA ALA A 467 20.08 36.63 8.28
C ALA A 467 19.35 37.27 7.08
N GLU A 468 18.03 37.14 6.96
CA GLU A 468 17.24 37.74 5.88
C GLU A 468 15.81 38.06 6.32
N LYS A 469 15.31 39.24 5.94
CA LYS A 469 13.95 39.68 6.25
C LYS A 469 12.99 39.60 5.07
N ASP A 470 13.48 39.66 3.82
CA ASP A 470 12.60 39.48 2.66
C ASP A 470 12.31 38.01 2.39
N MET A 471 11.02 37.71 2.22
CA MET A 471 10.52 36.35 2.03
C MET A 471 10.93 35.74 0.68
N THR A 472 11.25 36.56 -0.33
CA THR A 472 11.78 36.09 -1.63
C THR A 472 13.28 35.81 -1.52
N MET A 473 14.01 36.64 -0.79
CA MET A 473 15.45 36.48 -0.55
C MET A 473 15.77 35.30 0.36
N GLN A 474 14.94 34.98 1.36
CA GLN A 474 15.06 33.73 2.13
C GLN A 474 14.97 32.49 1.21
N LYS A 475 13.99 32.49 0.29
CA LYS A 475 13.81 31.41 -0.70
C LYS A 475 14.98 31.32 -1.69
N LEU A 476 15.52 32.47 -2.11
CA LEU A 476 16.70 32.50 -2.97
C LEU A 476 17.94 31.97 -2.22
N LYS A 477 18.19 32.41 -0.98
CA LYS A 477 19.28 31.92 -0.13
C LYS A 477 19.19 30.40 0.07
N MET A 478 18.00 29.88 0.35
CA MET A 478 17.72 28.43 0.43
C MET A 478 18.07 27.69 -0.89
N LEU A 479 17.65 28.22 -2.04
CA LEU A 479 17.96 27.61 -3.34
C LEU A 479 19.43 27.77 -3.77
N LEU A 480 20.14 28.79 -3.27
CA LEU A 480 21.58 28.94 -3.43
C LEU A 480 22.35 27.95 -2.54
N GLU A 481 21.87 27.68 -1.33
CA GLU A 481 22.47 26.72 -0.40
C GLU A 481 22.19 25.27 -0.79
N TRP A 482 21.04 24.98 -1.41
CA TRP A 482 20.85 23.72 -2.13
C TRP A 482 21.89 23.56 -3.26
N LYS A 483 22.16 24.64 -4.02
CA LYS A 483 23.12 24.62 -5.13
C LYS A 483 24.57 24.47 -4.65
N SER A 484 24.98 25.13 -3.56
CA SER A 484 26.35 25.06 -3.03
C SER A 484 26.75 23.65 -2.59
N ARG A 485 25.76 22.81 -2.22
CA ARG A 485 25.93 21.44 -1.73
C ARG A 485 25.92 20.35 -2.83
N ARG A 486 25.73 20.70 -4.11
CA ARG A 486 25.78 19.75 -5.24
C ARG A 486 27.05 19.93 -6.07
N ARG A 487 27.46 18.91 -6.83
CA ARG A 487 28.67 19.03 -7.67
C ARG A 487 28.38 19.92 -8.89
N PRO A 488 29.38 20.59 -9.49
CA PRO A 488 29.18 21.37 -10.71
C PRO A 488 28.59 20.51 -11.84
N GLY A 489 27.44 20.93 -12.38
CA GLY A 489 26.64 20.18 -13.34
C GLY A 489 25.47 19.38 -12.73
N GLU A 490 25.40 19.23 -11.41
CA GLU A 490 24.27 18.58 -10.72
C GLU A 490 23.19 19.59 -10.28
N ALA A 491 23.48 20.89 -10.16
CA ALA A 491 22.51 21.90 -9.72
C ALA A 491 21.66 22.46 -10.89
N THR A 492 21.03 21.57 -11.66
CA THR A 492 20.20 21.93 -12.83
C THR A 492 18.70 21.96 -12.52
N ALA A 493 17.91 22.56 -13.42
CA ALA A 493 16.44 22.60 -13.29
C ALA A 493 15.79 21.20 -13.26
N ASP A 494 16.41 20.20 -13.88
CA ASP A 494 15.93 18.80 -13.89
C ASP A 494 16.18 18.11 -12.53
N HIS A 495 17.36 18.30 -11.94
CA HIS A 495 17.66 17.80 -10.60
C HIS A 495 16.83 18.51 -9.53
N LEU A 496 16.66 19.84 -9.62
CA LEU A 496 15.77 20.58 -8.73
C LEU A 496 14.32 20.11 -8.88
N LEU A 497 13.85 19.86 -10.11
CA LEU A 497 12.51 19.31 -10.32
C LEU A 497 12.37 17.91 -9.70
N LYS A 498 13.35 17.02 -9.90
CA LYS A 498 13.35 15.65 -9.36
C LYS A 498 13.30 15.62 -7.82
N SER A 499 14.15 16.38 -7.13
CA SER A 499 14.10 16.49 -5.66
C SER A 499 12.79 17.08 -5.12
N LEU A 500 12.00 17.72 -5.98
CA LEU A 500 10.69 18.29 -5.63
C LEU A 500 9.49 17.47 -6.16
N VAL A 501 9.71 16.28 -6.76
CA VAL A 501 8.63 15.36 -7.16
C VAL A 501 7.94 14.71 -5.95
N GLU A 502 8.64 14.60 -4.81
CA GLU A 502 8.13 13.96 -3.59
C GLU A 502 7.26 14.88 -2.71
N LEU A 503 7.14 16.16 -3.06
CA LEU A 503 6.30 17.13 -2.35
C LEU A 503 4.88 17.13 -2.91
N ASP A 504 3.95 16.55 -2.15
CA ASP A 504 2.52 16.56 -2.46
C ASP A 504 1.97 17.99 -2.73
N ASP A 505 2.55 19.04 -2.15
CA ASP A 505 2.03 20.42 -2.17
C ASP A 505 2.87 21.46 -2.95
N LEU A 506 3.76 21.05 -3.86
CA LEU A 506 4.50 22.03 -4.68
C LEU A 506 3.56 22.82 -5.62
N PRO A 507 3.62 24.17 -5.67
CA PRO A 507 2.75 24.96 -6.56
C PRO A 507 2.97 24.63 -8.04
N ASN A 508 1.88 24.49 -8.80
CA ASN A 508 1.90 24.23 -10.25
C ASN A 508 2.78 25.23 -11.03
N ASP A 509 2.81 26.50 -10.60
CA ASP A 509 3.67 27.56 -11.14
C ASP A 509 5.16 27.21 -11.09
N VAL A 510 5.62 26.54 -10.04
CA VAL A 510 7.02 26.11 -9.88
C VAL A 510 7.33 24.99 -10.87
N HIS A 511 6.46 23.97 -10.96
CA HIS A 511 6.59 22.91 -11.96
C HIS A 511 6.60 23.45 -13.40
N GLN A 512 5.71 24.38 -13.74
CA GLN A 512 5.67 25.01 -15.06
C GLN A 512 6.93 25.85 -15.33
N THR A 513 7.42 26.59 -14.33
CA THR A 513 8.65 27.40 -14.44
C THR A 513 9.88 26.53 -14.71
N LEU A 514 10.08 25.45 -13.92
CA LEU A 514 11.20 24.52 -14.09
C LEU A 514 11.12 23.80 -15.45
N LYS A 515 9.94 23.30 -15.83
CA LYS A 515 9.71 22.64 -17.13
C LYS A 515 9.94 23.59 -18.31
N GLY A 516 9.58 24.86 -18.17
CA GLY A 516 9.90 25.92 -19.14
C GLY A 516 11.40 26.16 -19.29
N MET A 517 12.16 26.16 -18.19
CA MET A 517 13.62 26.27 -18.23
C MET A 517 14.28 25.06 -18.91
N MET A 518 13.75 23.85 -18.71
CA MET A 518 14.21 22.64 -19.41
C MET A 518 13.94 22.73 -20.92
N ASN A 519 12.71 23.09 -21.32
CA ASN A 519 12.33 23.19 -22.73
C ASN A 519 13.14 24.26 -23.50
N ASN A 520 13.37 25.43 -22.88
CA ASN A 520 14.17 26.50 -23.48
C ASN A 520 15.65 26.15 -23.67
N ARG A 521 16.13 25.06 -23.06
CA ARG A 521 17.48 24.52 -23.25
C ARG A 521 17.59 23.57 -24.45
N ALA A 522 16.46 23.11 -25.01
CA ALA A 522 16.39 22.22 -26.17
C ALA A 522 16.00 22.95 -27.48
N ALA A 523 15.94 24.29 -27.45
CA ALA A 523 15.46 25.14 -28.54
C ALA A 523 16.49 26.22 -28.97
N LYS A 524 17.79 25.91 -28.80
CA LYS A 524 18.94 26.72 -29.22
C LYS A 524 20.09 25.83 -29.66
#